data_AF-A0A6H9GE31-F1
#
_entry.id   AF-A0A6H9GE31-F1
#
_cell.length_a   1.000
_cell.length_b   1.000
_cell.length_c   1.000
_cell.angle_alpha   90.00
_cell.angle_beta   90.00
_cell.angle_gamma   90.00
#
_symmetry.space_group_name_H-M   'P 1'
#
loop_
_entity.id
_entity.type
_entity.pdbx_description
1 polymer ?
#
loop_
_entity_poly.entity_id
_entity_poly.type
_entity_poly.pdbx_seq_one_letter_code
_entity_poly.pdbx_strand_id
1 'polypeptide(L)'
;MTYSLLPILPVVDDVLFNFAQSDGFWANLETAFGTSYDVVKATQLRQQWQSRDFSQIPPIEVLSDEVLGTANGAYAIALKEIYLGLAEYQ
;
A
#
# COMPACT_ATOMS: atom_id res chain seq x y z
N MET A 1 -2.38 19.53 -14.53
CA MET A 1 -1.44 19.41 -13.38
C MET A 1 -1.12 17.94 -13.25
N THR A 2 0.14 17.52 -13.41
CA THR A 2 0.53 16.13 -13.11
C THR A 2 0.54 15.99 -11.59
N TYR A 3 -0.49 15.36 -11.04
CA TYR A 3 -0.50 15.00 -9.62
C TYR A 3 0.50 13.87 -9.44
N SER A 4 1.73 14.19 -9.03
CA SER A 4 2.70 13.17 -8.64
C SER A 4 2.23 12.53 -7.34
N LEU A 5 2.37 11.21 -7.21
CA LEU A 5 2.10 10.51 -5.95
C LEU A 5 3.16 10.80 -4.88
N LEU A 6 4.30 11.38 -5.26
CA LEU A 6 5.41 11.69 -4.38
C LEU A 6 5.04 12.48 -3.10
N PRO A 7 4.14 13.48 -3.14
CA PRO A 7 3.77 14.24 -1.95
C PRO A 7 2.88 13.48 -0.97
N ILE A 8 2.18 12.42 -1.41
CA ILE A 8 1.26 11.67 -0.55
C ILE A 8 1.92 10.45 0.12
N LEU A 9 3.06 9.97 -0.39
CA LEU A 9 3.78 8.84 0.21
C LEU A 9 4.10 9.05 1.70
N PRO A 10 4.60 10.23 2.16
CA PRO A 10 4.85 10.45 3.58
C PRO A 10 3.59 10.35 4.44
N VAL A 11 2.43 10.76 3.90
CA VAL A 11 1.14 10.68 4.60
C VAL A 11 0.70 9.22 4.74
N VAL A 12 0.89 8.41 3.69
CA VAL A 12 0.61 6.97 3.73
C VAL A 12 1.50 6.28 4.76
N ASP A 13 2.79 6.60 4.79
CA ASP A 13 3.74 6.06 5.77
C ASP A 13 3.30 6.36 7.21
N ASP A 14 2.83 7.59 7.49
CA ASP A 14 2.31 7.94 8.81
C ASP A 14 1.02 7.18 9.16
N VAL A 15 0.13 6.95 8.20
CA VAL A 15 -1.08 6.12 8.40
C VAL A 15 -0.69 4.69 8.76
N LEU A 16 0.24 4.09 8.02
CA LEU A 16 0.70 2.72 8.26
C LEU A 16 1.44 2.58 9.60
N PHE A 17 2.29 3.56 9.92
CA PHE A 17 2.97 3.65 11.21
C PHE A 17 1.96 3.69 12.36
N ASN A 18 0.98 4.59 12.30
CA ASN A 18 -0.04 4.73 13.34
C ASN A 18 -0.92 3.48 13.45
N PHE A 19 -1.29 2.87 12.32
CA PHE A 19 -2.03 1.62 12.28
C PHE A 19 -1.28 0.48 12.98
N ALA A 20 0.02 0.33 12.72
CA ALA A 20 0.86 -0.70 13.34
C ALA A 20 1.00 -0.52 14.86
N GLN A 21 0.86 0.70 15.37
CA GLN A 21 0.85 0.99 16.81
C GLN A 21 -0.50 0.74 17.46
N SER A 22 -1.59 0.74 16.70
CA SER A 22 -2.94 0.70 17.24
C SER A 22 -3.27 -0.61 17.95
N ASP A 23 -4.08 -0.51 19.00
CA ASP A 23 -4.67 -1.67 19.68
C ASP A 23 -5.57 -2.48 18.73
N GLY A 24 -6.11 -1.82 17.69
CA GLY A 24 -6.97 -2.42 16.67
C GLY A 24 -6.23 -3.18 15.56
N PHE A 25 -4.89 -3.23 15.55
CA PHE A 25 -4.11 -3.84 14.46
C PHE A 25 -4.60 -5.26 14.12
N TRP A 26 -4.69 -6.14 15.13
CA TRP A 26 -5.06 -7.54 14.93
C TRP A 26 -6.52 -7.71 14.54
N ALA A 27 -7.44 -6.99 15.18
CA ALA A 27 -8.86 -7.04 14.86
C ALA A 27 -9.14 -6.59 13.42
N ASN A 28 -8.41 -5.58 12.93
CA ASN A 28 -8.53 -5.10 11.55
C ASN A 28 -7.96 -6.11 10.54
N LEU A 29 -6.84 -6.77 10.87
CA LEU A 29 -6.30 -7.85 10.03
C LEU A 29 -7.27 -9.04 9.95
N GLU A 30 -7.85 -9.45 11.08
CA GLU A 30 -8.86 -10.51 11.12
C GLU A 30 -10.12 -10.14 10.33
N THR A 31 -10.54 -8.87 10.38
CA THR A 31 -11.68 -8.38 9.60
C THR A 31 -11.41 -8.44 8.09
N ALA A 32 -10.20 -8.06 7.66
CA ALA A 32 -9.85 -8.00 6.24
C ALA A 32 -9.49 -9.37 5.64
N PHE A 33 -8.79 -10.22 6.40
CA PHE A 33 -8.17 -11.45 5.90
C PHE A 33 -8.71 -12.72 6.56
N GLY A 34 -9.67 -12.61 7.49
CA GLY A 34 -10.16 -13.73 8.28
C GLY A 34 -9.15 -14.21 9.33
N THR A 35 -9.33 -15.39 9.90
CA THR A 35 -8.45 -15.92 10.94
C THR A 35 -7.33 -16.84 10.41
N SER A 36 -7.23 -17.01 9.09
CA SER A 36 -6.28 -17.92 8.43
C SER A 36 -5.06 -17.22 7.83
N TYR A 37 -4.89 -15.91 8.07
CA TYR A 37 -3.67 -15.23 7.61
C TYR A 37 -2.44 -15.70 8.38
N ASP A 38 -1.28 -15.53 7.76
CA ASP A 38 0.00 -15.88 8.34
C ASP A 38 0.36 -14.87 9.44
N VAL A 39 0.10 -15.23 10.70
CA VAL A 39 0.35 -14.38 11.88
C VAL A 39 1.83 -14.05 12.02
N VAL A 40 2.74 -14.93 11.57
CA VAL A 40 4.19 -14.67 11.61
C VAL A 40 4.54 -13.54 10.65
N LYS A 41 4.05 -13.59 9.41
CA LYS A 41 4.24 -12.50 8.44
C LYS A 41 3.59 -11.20 8.90
N ALA A 42 2.38 -11.27 9.45
CA ALA A 42 1.70 -10.09 10.00
C ALA A 42 2.47 -9.45 11.16
N THR A 43 3.09 -10.27 12.02
CA THR A 43 3.95 -9.77 13.11
C THR A 43 5.19 -9.06 12.57
N GLN A 44 5.84 -9.63 11.55
CA GLN A 44 6.99 -9.01 10.89
C GLN A 44 6.61 -7.67 10.25
N LEU A 45 5.50 -7.63 9.50
CA LEU A 45 4.96 -6.43 8.89
C LEU A 45 4.72 -5.32 9.93
N ARG A 46 4.11 -5.68 11.07
CA ARG A 46 3.85 -4.75 12.17
C ARG A 46 5.14 -4.16 12.73
N GLN A 47 6.15 -4.98 12.97
CA GLN A 47 7.44 -4.53 13.52
C GLN A 47 8.15 -3.57 12.57
N GLN A 48 8.16 -3.88 11.27
CA GLN A 48 8.72 -3.02 10.23
C GLN A 48 8.03 -1.66 10.21
N TRP A 49 6.69 -1.65 10.16
CA TRP A 49 5.92 -0.40 10.13
C TRP A 49 6.10 0.42 11.40
N GLN A 50 6.20 -0.22 12.57
CA GLN A 50 6.52 0.46 13.84
C GLN A 50 7.91 1.12 13.84
N SER A 51 8.89 0.57 13.12
CA SER A 51 10.21 1.19 12.95
C SER A 51 10.30 2.18 11.79
N ARG A 52 9.17 2.50 11.13
CA ARG A 52 9.13 3.27 9.87
C ARG A 52 9.96 2.62 8.74
N ASP A 53 10.07 1.30 8.78
CA ASP A 53 10.59 0.52 7.67
C ASP A 53 9.42 0.15 6.75
N PHE A 54 9.42 0.75 5.56
CA PHE A 54 8.42 0.50 4.52
C PHE A 54 9.01 -0.21 3.30
N SER A 55 10.23 -0.77 3.42
CA SER A 55 10.95 -1.39 2.30
C SER A 55 10.25 -2.60 1.68
N GLN A 56 9.32 -3.23 2.41
CA GLN A 56 8.48 -4.31 1.88
C GLN A 56 7.34 -3.83 0.97
N ILE A 57 7.02 -2.52 0.94
CA ILE A 57 6.02 -1.99 0.02
C ILE A 57 6.64 -1.99 -1.39
N PRO A 58 5.99 -2.65 -2.37
CA PRO A 58 6.36 -2.53 -3.78
C PRO A 58 6.57 -1.08 -4.22
N PRO A 59 7.51 -0.79 -5.13
CA PRO A 59 7.53 0.48 -5.84
C PRO A 59 6.16 0.81 -6.44
N ILE A 60 5.86 2.10 -6.51
CA ILE A 60 4.62 2.60 -7.09
C ILE A 60 4.97 3.50 -8.26
N GLU A 61 4.46 3.17 -9.43
CA GLU A 61 4.58 3.99 -10.63
C GLU A 61 3.18 4.46 -11.08
N VAL A 62 3.12 5.72 -11.50
CA VAL A 62 1.92 6.32 -12.07
C VAL A 62 1.98 6.18 -13.57
N LEU A 63 1.00 5.50 -14.15
CA LEU A 63 0.90 5.31 -15.58
C LEU A 63 -0.30 6.06 -16.15
N SER A 64 -0.24 6.35 -17.45
CA SER A 64 -1.35 6.97 -18.15
C SER A 64 -2.45 5.94 -18.45
N ASP A 65 -3.65 6.46 -18.72
CA ASP A 65 -4.81 5.65 -19.04
C ASP A 65 -4.64 4.89 -20.38
N GLU A 66 -3.76 5.32 -21.27
CA GLU A 66 -3.41 4.53 -22.46
C GLU A 66 -2.72 3.20 -22.12
N VAL A 67 -1.97 3.16 -21.00
CA VAL A 67 -1.26 1.95 -20.57
C VAL A 67 -2.16 1.07 -19.69
N LEU A 68 -2.91 1.66 -18.76
CA LEU A 68 -3.78 0.92 -17.84
C LEU A 68 -5.19 0.67 -18.37
N GLY A 69 -5.57 1.30 -19.48
CA GLY A 69 -6.91 1.22 -20.05
C GLY A 69 -7.94 1.77 -19.08
N THR A 70 -8.98 0.98 -18.77
CA THR A 70 -10.03 1.37 -17.82
C THR A 70 -9.71 0.98 -16.36
N ALA A 71 -8.50 0.51 -16.08
CA ALA A 71 -8.10 0.08 -14.74
C ALA A 71 -7.56 1.26 -13.92
N ASN A 72 -8.02 1.40 -12.67
CA ASN A 72 -7.48 2.40 -11.74
C ASN A 72 -6.09 2.01 -11.19
N GLY A 73 -5.68 0.75 -11.39
CA GLY A 73 -4.37 0.26 -11.00
C GLY A 73 -4.17 -1.21 -11.33
N ALA A 74 -2.94 -1.66 -11.22
CA ALA A 74 -2.52 -3.03 -11.48
C ALA A 74 -1.35 -3.43 -10.58
N TYR A 75 -1.14 -4.74 -10.42
CA TYR A 75 0.06 -5.28 -9.78
C TYR A 75 0.84 -6.15 -10.76
N ALA A 76 2.07 -5.74 -11.09
CA ALA A 76 2.93 -6.48 -11.99
C ALA A 76 3.78 -7.50 -11.21
N ILE A 77 3.31 -8.75 -11.16
CA ILE A 77 3.96 -9.84 -10.40
C ILE A 77 5.44 -10.00 -10.76
N ALA A 78 5.78 -9.92 -12.06
CA ALA A 78 7.15 -10.09 -12.53
C ALA A 78 8.11 -8.97 -12.05
N LEU A 79 7.57 -7.76 -11.85
CA LEU A 79 8.32 -6.58 -11.45
C LEU A 79 8.20 -6.29 -9.95
N LYS A 80 7.22 -6.93 -9.29
CA LYS A 80 6.81 -6.65 -7.91
C LYS A 80 6.53 -5.16 -7.72
N GLU A 81 5.73 -4.61 -8.61
CA GLU A 81 5.45 -3.18 -8.70
C GLU A 81 3.94 -2.93 -8.76
N ILE A 82 3.50 -1.85 -8.13
CA ILE A 82 2.12 -1.37 -8.18
C ILE A 82 2.06 -0.25 -9.22
N TYR A 83 1.11 -0.36 -10.13
CA TYR A 83 0.76 0.70 -11.07
C TYR A 83 -0.55 1.35 -10.65
N LEU A 84 -0.60 2.67 -10.67
CA LEU A 84 -1.81 3.46 -10.42
C LEU A 84 -2.10 4.35 -11.63
N GLY A 85 -3.37 4.43 -12.01
CA GLY A 85 -3.83 5.34 -13.06
C GLY A 85 -3.88 6.78 -12.58
N LEU A 86 -3.66 7.72 -13.50
CA LEU A 86 -3.93 9.14 -13.27
C LEU A 86 -5.44 9.35 -13.29
N ALA A 87 -6.06 9.53 -12.11
CA ALA A 87 -7.45 9.96 -12.06
C ALA A 87 -7.57 11.38 -12.62
N GLU A 88 -7.97 11.53 -13.88
CA GLU A 88 -8.42 12.82 -14.41
C GLU A 88 -9.79 13.15 -13.80
N TYR A 89 -9.80 14.10 -12.85
CA TYR A 89 -11.06 14.71 -12.41
C TYR A 89 -11.58 15.59 -13.56
N GLN A 90 -12.72 15.20 -14.13
CA GLN A 90 -13.52 16.04 -15.03
C GLN A 90 -14.28 17.13 -14.25
#